data_AF-A0A7X9IVC9-F1
#
_entry.id   AF-A0A7X9IVC9-F1
#
_cell.length_a   1.000
_cell.length_b   1.000
_cell.length_c   1.000
_cell.angle_alpha   90.00
_cell.angle_beta   90.00
_cell.angle_gamma   90.00
#
_symmetry.space_group_name_H-M   'P 1'
#
loop_
_entity.id
_entity.type
_entity.pdbx_description
1 polymer ?
#
loop_
_entity_poly.entity_id
_entity_poly.type
_entity_poly.pdbx_seq_one_letter_code
_entity_poly.pdbx_strand_id
1 'polypeptide(L)'
;MEDNPGTDAQVVAPASTDRCPRCGAELAGAEACGRCGLARRFHDRFAQATVLPAELAAEWEAVLAAWEDAGRHAVFLERCAQAGALDLAAARYRPLAEDAVRGERARAALDRIVALAERELRRGATPRDTLRRNRRIVLAVALALALAFLIVIVRAFLAH
;
A
#
# COMPACT_ATOMS: atom_id res chain seq x y z
N MET A 1 -34.01 -30.60 31.56
CA MET A 1 -32.89 -31.54 31.32
C MET A 1 -32.56 -31.35 29.86
N GLU A 2 -31.69 -30.36 29.61
CA GLU A 2 -31.46 -29.74 28.31
C GLU A 2 -30.49 -30.55 27.45
N ASP A 3 -30.89 -30.81 26.21
CA ASP A 3 -30.03 -31.27 25.13
C ASP A 3 -29.27 -30.08 24.55
N ASN A 4 -27.93 -30.16 24.52
CA ASN A 4 -27.10 -29.31 23.67
C ASN A 4 -25.87 -30.10 23.18
N PRO A 5 -25.84 -30.58 21.93
CA PRO A 5 -24.67 -31.23 21.37
C PRO A 5 -23.61 -30.20 21.00
N GLY A 6 -22.42 -30.38 21.57
CA GLY A 6 -21.26 -29.52 21.39
C GLY A 6 -20.87 -29.36 19.92
N THR A 7 -20.83 -28.10 19.51
CA THR A 7 -20.13 -27.63 18.30
C THR A 7 -18.64 -27.94 18.45
N ASP A 8 -18.16 -28.91 17.69
CA ASP A 8 -16.73 -29.12 17.41
C ASP A 8 -16.19 -27.93 16.59
N ALA A 9 -16.01 -26.80 17.25
CA ALA A 9 -15.18 -25.72 16.75
C ALA A 9 -13.72 -26.11 17.00
N GLN A 10 -13.14 -26.87 16.05
CA GLN A 10 -11.70 -27.03 16.00
C GLN A 10 -11.05 -25.66 15.76
N VAL A 11 -10.63 -25.03 16.85
CA VAL A 11 -9.67 -23.92 16.84
C VAL A 11 -8.34 -24.52 16.37
N VAL A 12 -8.02 -24.31 15.10
CA VAL A 12 -6.71 -24.60 14.53
C VAL A 12 -5.66 -23.82 15.34
N ALA A 13 -4.72 -24.53 15.96
CA ALA A 13 -3.62 -23.96 16.73
C ALA A 13 -2.84 -22.91 15.89
N PRO A 14 -2.32 -21.83 16.51
CA PRO A 14 -1.62 -20.78 15.77
C PRO A 14 -0.36 -21.34 15.10
N ALA A 15 -0.30 -21.21 13.77
CA ALA A 15 0.86 -21.55 12.96
C ALA A 15 2.10 -20.78 13.45
N SER A 16 3.13 -21.54 13.86
CA SER A 16 4.52 -21.16 14.16
C SER A 16 4.87 -19.65 14.20
N THR A 17 5.00 -19.11 15.41
CA THR A 17 5.48 -17.75 15.76
C THR A 17 6.96 -17.48 15.40
N ASP A 18 7.61 -18.39 14.66
CA ASP A 18 9.03 -18.36 14.35
C ASP A 18 9.32 -18.05 12.87
N ARG A 19 8.30 -17.69 12.09
CA ARG A 19 8.47 -17.16 10.73
C ARG A 19 7.91 -15.75 10.61
N CYS A 20 8.62 -14.91 9.85
CA CYS A 20 8.19 -13.55 9.57
C CYS A 20 6.94 -13.56 8.66
N PRO A 21 5.82 -12.93 9.06
CA PRO A 21 4.59 -12.94 8.25
C PRO A 21 4.71 -12.15 6.94
N ARG A 22 5.72 -11.30 6.80
CA ARG A 22 5.92 -10.46 5.60
C ARG A 22 6.81 -11.11 4.53
N CYS A 23 7.80 -11.89 4.94
CA CYS A 23 8.80 -12.45 4.02
C CYS A 23 9.07 -13.95 4.20
N GLY A 24 8.46 -14.61 5.19
CA GLY A 24 8.58 -16.06 5.43
C GLY A 24 9.89 -16.52 6.05
N ALA A 25 10.86 -15.60 6.26
CA ALA A 25 12.15 -15.92 6.88
C ALA A 25 11.98 -16.38 8.33
N GLU A 26 12.84 -17.31 8.74
CA GLU A 26 12.93 -17.79 10.11
C GLU A 26 13.41 -16.66 11.05
N LEU A 27 12.82 -16.57 12.23
CA LEU A 27 13.06 -15.50 13.19
C LEU A 27 14.05 -15.89 14.27
N ALA A 28 14.17 -17.18 14.61
CA ALA A 28 15.05 -17.69 15.65
C ALA A 28 14.98 -16.86 16.95
N GLY A 29 13.78 -16.43 17.34
CA GLY A 29 13.55 -15.58 18.52
C GLY A 29 13.94 -14.09 18.40
N ALA A 30 14.38 -13.60 17.23
CA ALA A 30 14.78 -12.20 17.06
C ALA A 30 13.61 -11.19 17.19
N GLU A 31 13.91 -10.03 17.79
CA GLU A 31 12.97 -8.90 17.91
C GLU A 31 12.60 -8.25 16.57
N ALA A 32 13.40 -8.48 15.54
CA ALA A 32 13.11 -8.06 14.18
C ALA A 32 13.58 -9.12 13.19
N CYS A 33 12.85 -9.26 12.09
CA CYS A 33 13.26 -10.16 11.01
C CYS A 33 14.58 -9.68 10.39
N GLY A 34 15.62 -10.52 10.43
CA GLY A 34 16.94 -10.20 9.83
C GLY A 34 16.91 -10.00 8.31
N ARG A 35 15.89 -10.51 7.61
CA ARG A 35 15.75 -10.39 6.16
C ARG A 35 15.06 -9.09 5.72
N CYS A 36 13.98 -8.70 6.40
CA CYS A 36 13.14 -7.57 5.96
C CYS A 36 13.01 -6.43 6.98
N GLY A 37 13.68 -6.55 8.13
CA GLY A 37 13.67 -5.56 9.20
C GLY A 37 12.34 -5.43 9.96
N LEU A 38 11.35 -6.29 9.67
CA LEU A 38 10.05 -6.18 10.32
C LEU A 38 10.14 -6.55 11.81
N ALA A 39 9.95 -5.55 12.67
CA ALA A 39 9.92 -5.72 14.11
C ALA A 39 8.73 -6.60 14.55
N ARG A 40 8.97 -7.45 15.56
CA ARG A 40 8.02 -8.47 16.06
C ARG A 40 6.70 -7.85 16.52
N ARG A 41 6.75 -6.67 17.13
CA ARG A 41 5.56 -5.88 17.52
C ARG A 41 4.61 -5.53 16.37
N PHE A 42 5.03 -5.65 15.11
CA PHE A 42 4.19 -5.40 13.94
C PHE A 42 3.73 -6.69 13.24
N HIS A 43 4.13 -7.87 13.71
CA HIS A 43 3.87 -9.13 13.00
C HIS A 43 2.38 -9.42 12.85
N ASP A 44 1.57 -9.20 13.89
CA ASP A 44 0.12 -9.47 13.84
C ASP A 44 -0.57 -8.66 12.73
N ARG A 45 -0.18 -7.40 12.55
CA ARG A 45 -0.71 -6.54 11.49
C ARG A 45 -0.41 -7.11 10.10
N PHE A 46 0.79 -7.64 9.91
CA PHE A 46 1.18 -8.22 8.63
C PHE A 46 0.64 -9.64 8.43
N ALA A 47 0.40 -10.39 9.50
CA ALA A 47 -0.22 -11.72 9.43
C ALA A 47 -1.69 -11.62 8.97
N GLN A 48 -2.41 -10.60 9.44
CA GLN A 48 -3.81 -10.36 9.05
C GLN A 48 -3.94 -9.85 7.61
N ALA A 49 -2.94 -9.14 7.09
CA ALA A 49 -2.93 -8.58 5.74
C ALA A 49 -2.46 -9.60 4.67
N THR A 50 -3.00 -10.82 4.67
CA THR A 50 -2.54 -11.88 3.73
C THR A 50 -3.62 -12.32 2.72
N VAL A 51 -4.86 -11.89 2.90
CA VAL A 51 -5.99 -12.32 2.04
C VAL A 51 -6.12 -11.38 0.84
N LEU A 52 -6.01 -11.95 -0.37
CA LEU A 52 -6.31 -11.23 -1.61
C LEU A 52 -7.84 -11.11 -1.79
N PRO A 53 -8.36 -9.95 -2.19
CA PRO A 53 -9.72 -9.83 -2.71
C PRO A 53 -9.97 -10.85 -3.83
N ALA A 54 -11.20 -11.34 -3.95
CA ALA A 54 -11.56 -12.45 -4.86
C ALA A 54 -11.12 -12.18 -6.31
N GLU A 55 -11.27 -10.94 -6.77
CA GLU A 55 -10.91 -10.52 -8.12
C GLU A 55 -9.39 -10.58 -8.36
N LEU A 56 -8.60 -10.18 -7.36
CA LEU A 56 -7.13 -10.26 -7.44
C LEU A 56 -6.63 -11.69 -7.25
N ALA A 57 -7.34 -12.50 -6.47
CA ALA A 57 -7.06 -13.92 -6.32
C ALA A 57 -7.24 -14.66 -7.67
N ALA A 58 -8.31 -14.39 -8.41
CA ALA A 58 -8.52 -14.97 -9.74
C ALA A 58 -7.40 -14.59 -10.73
N GLU A 59 -6.95 -13.33 -10.71
CA GLU A 59 -5.82 -12.89 -11.55
C GLU A 59 -4.50 -13.56 -11.13
N TRP A 60 -4.30 -13.78 -9.83
CA TRP A 60 -3.15 -14.54 -9.33
C TRP A 60 -3.17 -16.00 -9.82
N GLU A 61 -4.31 -16.66 -9.80
CA GLU A 61 -4.45 -18.02 -10.35
C GLU A 61 -4.16 -18.03 -11.86
N ALA A 62 -4.57 -16.99 -12.61
CA ALA A 62 -4.23 -16.86 -14.02
C ALA A 62 -2.72 -16.68 -14.25
N VAL A 63 -2.01 -15.98 -13.35
CA VAL A 63 -0.54 -15.89 -13.35
C VAL A 63 0.08 -17.25 -13.09
N LEU A 64 -0.42 -18.01 -12.12
CA LEU A 64 0.09 -19.35 -11.82
C LEU A 64 -0.11 -20.33 -12.99
N ALA A 65 -1.26 -20.26 -13.65
CA ALA A 65 -1.58 -21.08 -14.82
C ALA A 65 -0.70 -20.77 -16.04
N ALA A 66 -0.20 -19.54 -16.16
CA ALA A 66 0.63 -19.08 -17.26
C ALA A 66 1.87 -18.33 -16.75
N TRP A 67 2.65 -19.00 -15.89
CA TRP A 67 3.82 -18.40 -15.24
C TRP A 67 4.84 -17.85 -16.24
N GLU A 68 4.98 -18.49 -17.40
CA GLU A 68 5.91 -18.02 -18.42
C GLU A 68 5.38 -16.82 -19.25
N ASP A 69 4.16 -16.35 -19.02
CA ASP A 69 3.59 -15.17 -19.69
C ASP A 69 3.83 -13.89 -18.88
N ALA A 70 4.81 -13.07 -19.31
CA ALA A 70 5.11 -11.79 -18.68
C ALA A 70 3.93 -10.80 -18.67
N GLY A 71 3.01 -10.92 -19.64
CA GLY A 71 1.80 -10.11 -19.73
C GLY A 71 0.86 -10.38 -18.56
N ARG A 72 0.69 -11.64 -18.14
CA ARG A 72 -0.14 -12.01 -16.99
C ARG A 72 0.37 -11.40 -15.70
N HIS A 73 1.68 -11.46 -15.47
CA HIS A 73 2.31 -10.78 -14.33
C HIS A 73 2.03 -9.29 -14.36
N ALA A 74 2.20 -8.64 -15.51
CA ALA A 74 1.98 -7.20 -15.65
C ALA A 74 0.53 -6.80 -15.34
N VAL A 75 -0.46 -7.55 -15.84
CA VAL A 75 -1.89 -7.30 -15.58
C VAL A 75 -2.21 -7.44 -14.09
N PHE A 76 -1.76 -8.52 -13.45
CA PHE A 76 -1.96 -8.74 -12.02
C PHE A 76 -1.37 -7.60 -11.18
N LEU A 77 -0.11 -7.21 -11.47
CA LEU A 77 0.57 -6.15 -10.74
C LEU A 77 -0.09 -4.78 -10.92
N GLU A 78 -0.58 -4.47 -12.12
CA GLU A 78 -1.30 -3.23 -12.39
C GLU A 78 -2.62 -3.17 -11.63
N ARG A 79 -3.39 -4.27 -11.59
CA ARG A 79 -4.61 -4.36 -10.80
C ARG A 79 -4.33 -4.24 -9.29
N CYS A 80 -3.26 -4.86 -8.80
CA CYS A 80 -2.84 -4.69 -7.42
C CYS A 80 -2.43 -3.24 -7.11
N ALA A 81 -1.74 -2.55 -8.02
CA ALA A 81 -1.43 -1.13 -7.86
C ALA A 81 -2.70 -0.28 -7.75
N GLN A 82 -3.67 -0.49 -8.65
CA GLN A 82 -4.93 0.25 -8.65
C GLN A 82 -5.75 0.01 -7.37
N ALA A 83 -5.69 -1.20 -6.81
CA ALA A 83 -6.37 -1.57 -5.57
C ALA A 83 -5.58 -1.22 -4.29
N GLY A 84 -4.37 -0.66 -4.39
CA GLY A 84 -3.51 -0.40 -3.23
C GLY A 84 -2.98 -1.66 -2.54
N ALA A 85 -2.93 -2.79 -3.25
CA ALA A 85 -2.62 -4.13 -2.75
C ALA A 85 -1.23 -4.65 -3.20
N LEU A 86 -0.27 -3.74 -3.43
CA LEU A 86 1.08 -4.11 -3.87
C LEU A 86 1.88 -4.90 -2.83
N ASP A 87 1.58 -4.71 -1.54
CA ASP A 87 2.12 -5.49 -0.45
C ASP A 87 1.65 -6.96 -0.50
N LEU A 88 0.37 -7.19 -0.80
CA LEU A 88 -0.20 -8.52 -1.02
C LEU A 88 0.44 -9.20 -2.23
N ALA A 89 0.61 -8.47 -3.34
CA ALA A 89 1.31 -8.98 -4.52
C ALA A 89 2.75 -9.40 -4.18
N ALA A 90 3.49 -8.56 -3.45
CA ALA A 90 4.86 -8.87 -3.03
C ALA A 90 4.93 -10.11 -2.12
N ALA A 91 3.97 -10.28 -1.22
CA ALA A 91 3.90 -11.46 -0.36
C ALA A 91 3.80 -12.77 -1.16
N ARG A 92 3.15 -12.75 -2.33
CA ARG A 92 3.05 -13.93 -3.22
C ARG A 92 4.33 -14.22 -3.99
N TYR A 93 5.04 -13.19 -4.46
CA TYR A 93 6.28 -13.39 -5.23
C TYR A 93 7.51 -13.67 -4.37
N ARG A 94 7.62 -13.12 -3.15
CA ARG A 94 8.77 -13.34 -2.25
C ARG A 94 9.15 -14.81 -2.03
N PRO A 95 8.24 -15.73 -1.67
CA PRO A 95 8.61 -17.13 -1.46
C PRO A 95 9.08 -17.81 -2.76
N LEU A 96 8.64 -17.31 -3.92
CA LEU A 96 9.01 -17.86 -5.23
C LEU A 96 10.34 -17.32 -5.76
N ALA A 97 10.88 -16.25 -5.17
CA ALA A 97 12.10 -15.61 -5.64
C ALA A 97 13.36 -16.48 -5.47
N GLU A 98 13.31 -17.50 -4.60
CA GLU A 98 14.41 -18.46 -4.40
C GLU A 98 14.22 -19.75 -5.20
N ASP A 99 13.07 -19.92 -5.87
CA ASP A 99 12.78 -21.09 -6.70
C ASP A 99 13.70 -21.13 -7.93
N ALA A 100 14.22 -22.31 -8.27
CA ALA A 100 15.17 -22.46 -9.38
C ALA A 100 14.53 -22.22 -10.76
N VAL A 101 13.24 -22.51 -10.91
CA VAL A 101 12.50 -22.38 -12.18
C VAL A 101 11.75 -21.05 -12.22
N ARG A 102 11.10 -20.68 -11.12
CA ARG A 102 10.23 -19.50 -11.05
C ARG A 102 10.93 -18.23 -10.57
N GLY A 103 12.13 -18.36 -9.99
CA GLY A 103 12.81 -17.30 -9.25
C GLY A 103 13.14 -16.07 -10.07
N GLU A 104 13.62 -16.22 -11.30
CA GLU A 104 13.95 -15.08 -12.16
C GLU A 104 12.74 -14.18 -12.39
N ARG A 105 11.60 -14.79 -12.76
CA ARG A 105 10.34 -14.10 -12.99
C ARG A 105 9.81 -13.44 -11.73
N ALA A 106 9.89 -14.15 -10.61
CA ALA A 106 9.45 -13.63 -9.32
C ALA A 106 10.27 -12.41 -8.88
N ARG A 107 11.59 -12.42 -9.10
CA ARG A 107 12.46 -11.25 -8.84
C ARG A 107 12.10 -10.08 -9.75
N ALA A 108 11.93 -10.31 -11.05
CA ALA A 108 11.49 -9.27 -11.99
C ALA A 108 10.13 -8.65 -11.61
N ALA A 109 9.19 -9.48 -11.13
CA ALA A 109 7.90 -9.00 -10.62
C ALA A 109 8.06 -8.16 -9.34
N LEU A 110 8.93 -8.56 -8.42
CA LEU A 110 9.25 -7.79 -7.20
C LEU A 110 9.87 -6.43 -7.54
N ASP A 111 10.80 -6.36 -8.48
CA ASP A 111 11.39 -5.10 -8.95
C ASP A 111 10.32 -4.18 -9.55
N ARG A 112 9.38 -4.76 -10.32
CA ARG A 112 8.25 -4.02 -10.86
C ARG A 112 7.29 -3.51 -9.79
N ILE A 113 7.06 -4.27 -8.73
CA ILE A 113 6.28 -3.83 -7.57
C ILE A 113 6.94 -2.61 -6.90
N VAL A 114 8.26 -2.63 -6.71
CA VAL A 114 8.99 -1.48 -6.15
C VAL A 114 8.81 -0.25 -7.05
N ALA A 115 9.00 -0.41 -8.36
CA ALA A 115 8.80 0.69 -9.32
C ALA A 115 7.36 1.24 -9.31
N LEU A 116 6.34 0.39 -9.15
CA LEU A 116 4.95 0.82 -9.00
C LEU A 116 4.73 1.58 -7.68
N ALA A 117 5.22 1.06 -6.57
CA ALA A 117 5.09 1.70 -5.26
C ALA A 117 5.77 3.09 -5.22
N GLU A 118 6.95 3.22 -5.82
CA GLU A 118 7.63 4.52 -5.95
C GLU A 118 6.84 5.53 -6.78
N ARG A 119 6.18 5.07 -7.87
CA ARG A 119 5.32 5.93 -8.68
C ARG A 119 4.14 6.46 -7.87
N GLU A 120 3.51 5.62 -7.05
CA GLU A 120 2.41 6.02 -6.16
C GLU A 120 2.86 7.05 -5.12
N LEU A 121 4.03 6.83 -4.49
CA LEU A 121 4.60 7.80 -3.54
C LEU A 121 4.88 9.16 -4.20
N ARG A 122 5.45 9.16 -5.41
CA ARG A 122 5.71 10.40 -6.17
C ARG A 122 4.43 11.11 -6.58
N ARG A 123 3.35 10.39 -6.90
CA ARG A 123 2.02 10.96 -7.19
C ARG A 123 1.43 11.64 -5.96
N GLY A 124 1.42 10.95 -4.82
CA GLY A 124 0.93 11.49 -3.54
C GLY A 124 1.74 12.67 -3.01
N ALA A 125 3.03 12.76 -3.35
CA ALA A 125 3.90 13.86 -2.96
C ALA A 125 3.66 15.18 -3.74
N THR A 126 2.71 15.24 -4.69
CA THR A 126 2.41 16.50 -5.39
C THR A 126 1.35 17.32 -4.64
N PRO A 127 1.69 18.49 -4.04
CA PRO A 127 0.74 19.36 -3.36
C PRO A 127 -0.04 20.21 -4.38
N ARG A 128 -0.54 19.62 -5.47
CA ARG A 128 -1.19 20.39 -6.54
C ARG A 128 -2.51 21.01 -6.08
N ASP A 129 -3.22 20.34 -5.17
CA ASP A 129 -4.50 20.83 -4.66
C ASP A 129 -4.35 21.87 -3.54
N THR A 130 -3.34 21.73 -2.68
CA THR A 130 -3.04 22.72 -1.63
C THR A 130 -2.51 24.01 -2.26
N LEU A 131 -1.66 23.94 -3.30
CA LEU A 131 -1.14 25.12 -3.98
C LEU A 131 -2.22 25.91 -4.74
N ARG A 132 -3.15 25.25 -5.44
CA ARG A 132 -4.25 25.94 -6.14
C ARG A 132 -5.23 26.61 -5.18
N ARG A 133 -5.57 25.95 -4.07
CA ARG A 133 -6.45 26.53 -3.03
C ARG A 133 -5.77 27.71 -2.33
N ASN A 134 -4.49 27.58 -1.99
CA ASN A 134 -3.73 28.65 -1.35
C ASN A 134 -3.54 29.86 -2.27
N ARG A 135 -3.31 29.66 -3.58
CA ARG A 135 -3.20 30.77 -4.54
C ARG A 135 -4.50 31.58 -4.65
N ARG A 136 -5.67 30.94 -4.59
CA ARG A 136 -6.97 31.64 -4.56
C ARG A 136 -7.16 32.45 -3.28
N ILE A 137 -6.78 31.87 -2.13
CA ILE A 137 -6.84 32.56 -0.83
C ILE A 137 -5.90 33.77 -0.82
N VAL A 138 -4.65 33.60 -1.27
CA VAL A 138 -3.67 34.70 -1.35
C VAL A 138 -4.16 35.82 -2.26
N LEU A 139 -4.71 35.50 -3.43
CA LEU A 139 -5.27 36.50 -4.34
C LEU A 139 -6.47 37.23 -3.71
N ALA A 140 -7.36 36.52 -3.04
CA ALA A 140 -8.51 37.13 -2.37
C ALA A 140 -8.07 38.10 -1.25
N VAL A 141 -7.07 37.70 -0.44
CA VAL A 141 -6.51 38.55 0.62
C VAL A 141 -5.82 39.79 0.04
N ALA A 142 -5.01 39.63 -1.01
CA ALA A 142 -4.35 40.76 -1.67
C ALA A 142 -5.35 41.76 -2.26
N LEU A 143 -6.43 41.26 -2.88
CA LEU A 143 -7.48 42.12 -3.43
C LEU A 143 -8.23 42.89 -2.33
N ALA A 144 -8.54 42.23 -1.21
CA ALA A 144 -9.21 42.86 -0.08
C ALA A 144 -8.36 43.98 0.54
N LEU A 145 -7.05 43.76 0.69
CA LEU A 145 -6.11 44.78 1.19
C LEU A 145 -6.01 45.97 0.22
N ALA A 146 -5.92 45.72 -1.08
CA ALA A 146 -5.90 46.77 -2.09
C ALA A 146 -7.18 47.61 -2.06
N LEU A 147 -8.35 46.96 -1.92
CA LEU A 147 -9.64 47.63 -1.84
C LEU A 147 -9.75 48.49 -0.57
N ALA A 148 -9.32 47.95 0.58
CA ALA A 148 -9.31 48.68 1.84
C ALA A 148 -8.41 49.92 1.77
N PHE A 149 -7.22 49.78 1.19
CA PHE A 149 -6.30 50.90 0.99
C PHE A 149 -6.89 51.98 0.08
N LEU A 150 -7.55 51.58 -1.00
CA LEU A 150 -8.23 52.49 -1.92
C LEU A 150 -9.37 53.26 -1.21
N ILE A 151 -10.16 52.58 -0.37
CA ILE A 151 -11.22 53.21 0.43
C ILE A 151 -10.63 54.25 1.39
N VAL A 152 -9.50 53.95 2.04
CA VAL A 152 -8.81 54.89 2.95
C VAL A 152 -8.35 56.13 2.19
N ILE A 153 -7.73 55.96 1.01
CA ILE A 153 -7.29 57.09 0.17
C ILE A 153 -8.45 57.97 -0.24
N VAL A 154 -9.54 57.38 -0.75
CA VAL A 154 -10.72 58.13 -1.20
C VAL A 154 -11.33 58.92 -0.04
N ARG A 155 -11.39 58.33 1.16
CA ARG A 155 -11.87 59.04 2.35
C ARG A 155 -10.98 60.19 2.77
N ALA A 156 -9.66 60.03 2.69
CA ALA A 156 -8.72 61.11 3.01
C ALA A 156 -8.87 62.30 2.05
N PHE A 157 -9.10 62.04 0.76
CA PHE A 157 -9.31 63.09 -0.25
C PHE A 157 -10.64 63.81 -0.11
N LEU A 158 -11.72 63.11 0.26
CA LEU A 158 -13.04 63.73 0.43
C LEU A 158 -13.18 64.57 1.72
N ALA A 159 -12.25 64.41 2.67
CA ALA A 159 -12.23 65.14 3.93
C ALA A 159 -11.41 66.45 3.87
N HIS A 160 -10.75 66.73 2.74
CA HIS A 160 -10.02 67.96 2.45
C HIS A 160 -10.78 68.82 1.45
#